data_AF-E6M5C8-F1
#
_entry.id   AF-E6M5C8-F1
#
_cell.length_a   1.000
_cell.length_b   1.000
_cell.length_c   1.000
_cell.angle_alpha   90.00
_cell.angle_beta   90.00
_cell.angle_gamma   90.00
#
_symmetry.space_group_name_H-M   'P 1'
#
loop_
_entity.id
_entity.type
_entity.pdbx_description
1 polymer ?
#
loop_
_entity_poly.entity_id
_entity_poly.type
_entity_poly.pdbx_seq_one_letter_code
_entity_poly.pdbx_strand_id
1 'polypeptide(L)'
;MSRQRGIISMGRFHRHDDGTVHEHDHGDHSHHHDHGDYVADPEVIGDHSGYETERERIEILEDIYAENDHLAQHNRESFAAHGVKVVNLMSSPGSGKTTLLERTLAQLQGKLRVGIIEGDIETPLDAERLGGYGAQISLLNTGHGFGGECHLDAPMVHHALDDLNLSQLDLVIIENVGNLVCPAEFDVGETAKAMLFSITEGEDKPLKYPVMFRSVKIVVVNKMDLAPYLNFDMDKFRGYLEQVNPGVQVVELSAQTGDGVEAWIDWLKEL
;
A
#
# COMPACT_ATOMS: atom_id res chain seq x y z
N MET A 1 -12.28 -47.70 -31.46
CA MET A 1 -11.34 -48.63 -30.77
C MET A 1 -10.15 -47.78 -30.34
N SER A 2 -10.16 -47.10 -29.19
CA SER A 2 -10.07 -47.57 -27.80
C SER A 2 -8.66 -48.05 -27.39
N ARG A 3 -8.17 -47.44 -26.31
CA ARG A 3 -7.08 -47.79 -25.36
C ARG A 3 -5.66 -47.32 -25.71
N GLN A 4 -4.77 -47.00 -24.76
CA GLN A 4 -4.79 -46.40 -23.41
C GLN A 4 -3.32 -46.40 -22.93
N ARG A 5 -2.88 -45.32 -22.25
CA ARG A 5 -1.86 -45.23 -21.16
C ARG A 5 -0.46 -45.83 -21.38
N GLY A 6 0.60 -45.08 -21.07
CA GLY A 6 1.16 -45.11 -19.71
C GLY A 6 2.40 -44.23 -19.56
N ILE A 7 2.44 -43.49 -18.45
CA ILE A 7 3.49 -42.59 -17.98
C ILE A 7 4.61 -43.43 -17.36
N ILE A 8 5.88 -43.19 -17.74
CA ILE A 8 7.04 -43.76 -17.05
C ILE A 8 7.68 -42.66 -16.19
N SER A 9 7.59 -42.88 -14.88
CA SER A 9 8.24 -42.15 -13.80
C SER A 9 9.77 -42.30 -13.90
N MET A 10 10.50 -41.19 -13.94
CA MET A 10 11.96 -41.18 -13.90
C MET A 10 12.42 -41.16 -12.43
N GLY A 11 12.66 -42.35 -11.86
CA GLY A 11 13.32 -42.52 -10.56
C GLY A 11 14.79 -42.10 -10.63
N ARG A 12 15.22 -41.31 -9.65
CA ARG A 12 16.53 -40.67 -9.57
C ARG A 12 17.59 -41.69 -9.09
N PHE A 13 18.41 -42.22 -10.00
CA PHE A 13 19.57 -43.03 -9.64
C PHE A 13 20.69 -42.14 -9.09
N HIS A 14 21.18 -42.43 -7.87
CA HIS A 14 22.41 -41.85 -7.34
C HIS A 14 23.55 -42.86 -7.46
N ARG A 15 24.67 -42.44 -8.06
CA ARG A 15 25.87 -43.25 -8.27
C ARG A 15 26.99 -42.70 -7.39
N HIS A 16 27.66 -43.55 -6.61
CA HIS A 16 28.82 -43.18 -5.81
C HIS A 16 30.11 -43.35 -6.64
N ASP A 17 31.13 -42.53 -6.35
CA ASP A 17 32.42 -42.51 -7.05
C ASP A 17 33.26 -43.79 -6.89
N ASP A 18 32.83 -44.74 -6.07
CA ASP A 18 33.45 -46.05 -5.90
C ASP A 18 32.82 -47.16 -6.78
N GLY A 19 31.83 -46.81 -7.61
CA GLY A 19 31.20 -47.72 -8.56
C GLY A 19 30.15 -48.66 -7.98
N THR A 20 29.75 -48.50 -6.71
CA THR A 20 28.65 -49.27 -6.13
C THR A 20 27.27 -48.74 -6.53
N VAL A 21 26.31 -49.65 -6.75
CA VAL A 21 24.91 -49.35 -7.11
C VAL A 21 24.01 -50.10 -6.14
N HIS A 22 23.06 -49.40 -5.51
CA HIS A 22 22.03 -50.02 -4.68
C HIS A 22 20.66 -49.95 -5.37
N GLU A 23 19.98 -51.09 -5.41
CA GLU A 23 18.58 -51.24 -5.81
C GLU A 23 17.73 -51.38 -4.54
N HIS A 24 16.65 -50.60 -4.42
CA HIS A 24 15.68 -50.78 -3.35
C HIS A 24 14.47 -51.55 -3.89
N ASP A 25 14.27 -52.77 -3.39
CA ASP A 25 13.09 -53.59 -3.61
C ASP A 25 11.96 -53.11 -2.69
N HIS A 26 10.85 -52.64 -3.27
CA HIS A 26 9.68 -52.23 -2.50
C HIS A 26 8.74 -53.43 -2.32
N GLY A 27 8.95 -54.16 -1.23
CA GLY A 27 7.99 -55.13 -0.71
C GLY A 27 6.69 -54.46 -0.28
N ASP A 28 5.58 -55.01 -0.75
CA ASP A 28 4.20 -54.58 -0.49
C ASP A 28 3.84 -54.80 0.99
N HIS A 29 3.75 -53.72 1.76
CA HIS A 29 3.25 -53.75 3.14
C HIS A 29 1.96 -52.92 3.24
N SER A 30 0.84 -53.64 3.33
CA SER A 30 -0.47 -53.09 3.64
C SER A 30 -0.48 -52.52 5.06
N HIS A 31 -0.50 -51.19 5.20
CA HIS A 31 -0.73 -50.52 6.47
C HIS A 31 -2.24 -50.34 6.69
N HIS A 32 -2.75 -51.06 7.68
CA HIS A 32 -4.10 -50.89 8.21
C HIS A 32 -4.10 -49.61 9.05
N HIS A 33 -4.80 -48.56 8.60
CA HIS A 33 -5.00 -47.36 9.41
C HIS A 33 -6.18 -47.59 10.36
N ASP A 34 -5.83 -47.88 11.61
CA ASP A 34 -6.75 -47.81 12.73
C ASP A 34 -7.03 -46.32 13.04
N HIS A 35 -8.26 -45.87 12.83
CA HIS A 35 -8.70 -44.55 13.26
C HIS A 35 -8.96 -44.60 14.76
N GLY A 36 -7.88 -44.53 15.54
CA GLY A 36 -7.96 -44.21 16.96
C GLY A 36 -8.38 -42.75 17.12
N ASP A 37 -9.51 -42.53 17.78
CA ASP A 37 -10.00 -41.23 18.23
C ASP A 37 -8.88 -40.46 18.96
N TYR A 38 -8.22 -39.56 18.23
CA TYR A 38 -7.37 -38.53 18.82
C TYR A 38 -8.29 -37.55 19.54
N VAL A 39 -8.53 -37.81 20.82
CA VAL A 39 -8.92 -36.76 21.75
C VAL A 39 -7.73 -35.80 21.79
N ALA A 40 -7.88 -34.63 21.18
CA ALA A 40 -6.88 -33.58 21.26
C ALA A 40 -6.65 -33.28 22.74
N ASP A 41 -5.45 -33.56 23.23
CA ASP A 41 -5.00 -33.16 24.54
C ASP A 41 -5.06 -31.62 24.59
N PRO A 42 -5.92 -31.01 25.43
CA PRO A 42 -6.03 -29.56 25.52
C PRO A 42 -4.73 -28.89 25.94
N GLU A 43 -3.76 -29.63 26.48
CA GLU A 43 -2.45 -29.10 26.88
C GLU A 43 -1.49 -28.87 25.70
N VAL A 44 -1.80 -29.37 24.50
CA VAL A 44 -0.92 -29.26 23.31
C VAL A 44 -1.34 -28.11 22.36
N ILE A 45 -2.56 -27.60 22.51
CA ILE A 45 -2.94 -26.29 21.95
C ILE A 45 -2.68 -25.29 23.07
N GLY A 46 -1.69 -24.41 22.89
CA GLY A 46 -1.34 -23.41 23.89
C GLY A 46 -2.60 -22.70 24.40
N ASP A 47 -2.88 -22.85 25.69
CA ASP A 47 -3.99 -22.17 26.35
C ASP A 47 -3.71 -20.66 26.36
N HIS A 48 -4.36 -19.94 25.46
CA HIS A 48 -4.29 -18.48 25.40
C HIS A 48 -5.32 -17.79 26.31
N SER A 49 -6.11 -18.53 27.09
CA SER A 49 -7.10 -17.95 28.02
C SER A 49 -6.47 -17.30 29.27
N GLY A 50 -5.17 -17.52 29.50
CA GLY A 50 -4.39 -16.92 30.58
C GLY A 50 -3.73 -15.57 30.27
N TYR A 51 -3.87 -15.03 29.05
CA TYR A 51 -3.39 -13.69 28.74
C TYR A 51 -4.45 -12.65 29.17
N GLU A 52 -4.36 -12.14 30.41
CA GLU A 52 -5.21 -11.04 30.92
C GLU A 52 -4.98 -9.69 30.20
N THR A 53 -4.15 -9.67 29.15
CA THR A 53 -3.77 -8.47 28.40
C THR A 53 -4.74 -8.11 27.28
N GLU A 54 -5.81 -8.89 27.04
CA GLU A 54 -6.75 -8.57 25.96
C GLU A 54 -7.45 -7.21 26.17
N ARG A 55 -7.90 -6.93 27.41
CA ARG A 55 -8.51 -5.63 27.75
C ARG A 55 -7.49 -4.50 27.72
N GLU A 56 -6.31 -4.73 28.29
CA GLU A 56 -5.20 -3.76 28.27
C GLU A 56 -4.75 -3.44 26.84
N ARG A 57 -4.72 -4.43 25.95
CA ARG A 57 -4.42 -4.25 24.52
C ARG A 57 -5.49 -3.43 23.81
N ILE A 58 -6.77 -3.62 24.15
CA ILE A 58 -7.87 -2.84 23.60
C ILE A 58 -7.77 -1.38 24.08
N GLU A 59 -7.57 -1.15 25.38
CA GLU A 59 -7.40 0.20 25.94
C GLU A 59 -6.21 0.93 25.32
N ILE A 60 -5.04 0.28 25.19
CA ILE A 60 -3.86 0.88 24.56
C ILE A 60 -4.12 1.24 23.09
N LEU A 61 -4.80 0.38 22.32
CA LEU A 61 -5.13 0.67 20.92
C LEU A 61 -6.10 1.84 20.81
N GLU A 62 -7.13 1.90 21.67
CA GLU A 62 -8.08 3.00 21.73
C GLU A 62 -7.39 4.33 22.04
N ASP A 63 -6.44 4.33 22.98
CA ASP A 63 -5.65 5.52 23.32
C ASP A 63 -4.76 5.99 22.16
N ILE A 64 -4.13 5.07 21.42
CA ILE A 64 -3.33 5.40 20.23
C ILE A 64 -4.19 6.04 19.14
N TYR A 65 -5.35 5.47 18.84
CA TYR A 65 -6.27 6.05 17.84
C TYR A 65 -6.84 7.38 18.31
N ALA A 66 -7.16 7.53 19.59
CA ALA A 66 -7.65 8.79 20.14
C ALA A 66 -6.60 9.91 20.06
N GLU A 67 -5.33 9.61 20.34
CA GLU A 67 -4.24 10.58 20.19
C GLU A 67 -3.99 10.91 18.72
N ASN A 68 -4.04 9.91 17.83
CA ASN A 68 -3.97 10.16 16.39
C ASN A 68 -5.09 11.11 15.93
N ASP A 69 -6.34 10.84 16.31
CA ASP A 69 -7.49 11.66 15.90
C ASP A 69 -7.40 13.08 16.45
N HIS A 70 -6.92 13.24 17.69
CA HIS A 70 -6.68 14.55 18.29
C HIS A 70 -5.62 15.35 17.49
N LEU A 71 -4.49 14.73 17.16
CA LEU A 71 -3.45 15.37 16.36
C LEU A 71 -3.87 15.58 14.90
N ALA A 72 -4.66 14.68 14.31
CA ALA A 72 -5.20 14.83 12.96
C ALA A 72 -6.09 16.05 12.89
N GLN A 73 -6.93 16.26 13.91
CA GLN A 73 -7.76 17.45 14.02
C GLN A 73 -6.92 18.72 14.15
N HIS A 74 -5.84 18.69 14.95
CA HIS A 74 -4.94 19.83 15.06
C HIS A 74 -4.21 20.15 13.76
N ASN A 75 -3.71 19.14 13.04
CA ASN A 75 -3.11 19.30 11.72
C ASN A 75 -4.10 19.94 10.75
N ARG A 76 -5.33 19.41 10.69
CA ARG A 76 -6.43 19.93 9.87
C ARG A 76 -6.71 21.40 10.18
N GLU A 77 -6.75 21.79 11.45
CA GLU A 77 -6.94 23.18 11.88
C GLU A 77 -5.78 24.08 11.44
N SER A 78 -4.53 23.60 11.55
CA SER A 78 -3.34 24.33 11.09
C SER A 78 -3.37 24.58 9.58
N PHE A 79 -3.68 23.55 8.79
CA PHE A 79 -3.84 23.70 7.34
C PHE A 79 -4.98 24.65 6.98
N ALA A 80 -6.14 24.49 7.60
CA ALA A 80 -7.32 25.32 7.36
C ALA A 80 -7.07 26.79 7.73
N ALA A 81 -6.38 27.07 8.83
CA ALA A 81 -6.02 28.43 9.25
C ALA A 81 -5.13 29.15 8.22
N HIS A 82 -4.37 28.40 7.42
CA HIS A 82 -3.53 28.93 6.34
C HIS A 82 -4.17 28.82 4.95
N GLY A 83 -5.38 28.25 4.84
CA GLY A 83 -6.05 28.01 3.57
C GLY A 83 -5.36 26.98 2.67
N VAL A 84 -4.58 26.06 3.26
CA VAL A 84 -3.82 25.04 2.55
C VAL A 84 -4.71 23.81 2.32
N LYS A 85 -4.82 23.37 1.07
CA LYS A 85 -5.45 22.09 0.73
C LYS A 85 -4.47 20.96 0.94
N VAL A 86 -4.91 19.81 1.44
CA VAL A 86 -4.01 18.69 1.76
C VAL A 86 -4.51 17.39 1.16
N VAL A 87 -3.62 16.68 0.47
CA VAL A 87 -3.91 15.37 -0.11
C VAL A 87 -2.99 14.32 0.46
N ASN A 88 -3.57 13.28 1.05
CA ASN A 88 -2.84 12.08 1.45
C ASN A 88 -2.81 11.09 0.28
N LEU A 89 -1.66 10.95 -0.38
CA LEU A 89 -1.44 10.09 -1.54
C LEU A 89 -0.94 8.71 -1.11
N MET A 90 -1.82 7.72 -1.16
CA MET A 90 -1.53 6.34 -0.76
C MET A 90 -1.40 5.43 -1.99
N SER A 91 -0.63 4.34 -1.87
CA SER A 91 -0.42 3.39 -2.97
C SER A 91 0.16 2.07 -2.49
N SER A 92 0.24 1.06 -3.36
CA SER A 92 1.21 -0.04 -3.18
C SER A 92 2.66 0.47 -3.37
N PRO A 93 3.68 -0.28 -2.92
CA PRO A 93 5.06 -0.06 -3.35
C PRO A 93 5.18 -0.11 -4.87
N GLY A 94 5.91 0.85 -5.46
CA GLY A 94 6.20 0.86 -6.89
C GLY A 94 5.03 1.24 -7.81
N SER A 95 3.90 1.71 -7.29
CA SER A 95 2.78 2.22 -8.12
C SER A 95 3.13 3.51 -8.87
N GLY A 96 4.22 4.19 -8.49
CA GLY A 96 4.78 5.35 -9.20
C GLY A 96 4.45 6.71 -8.59
N LYS A 97 4.29 6.80 -7.27
CA LYS A 97 3.95 8.05 -6.54
C LYS A 97 4.96 9.15 -6.81
N THR A 98 6.23 8.91 -6.53
CA THR A 98 7.32 9.88 -6.78
C THR A 98 7.31 10.40 -8.22
N THR A 99 7.14 9.52 -9.21
CA THR A 99 7.09 9.94 -10.63
C THR A 99 5.85 10.78 -10.94
N LEU A 100 4.70 10.47 -10.35
CA LEU A 100 3.51 11.32 -10.46
C LEU A 100 3.74 12.67 -9.79
N LEU A 101 4.43 12.73 -8.65
CA LEU A 101 4.76 13.97 -7.97
C LEU A 101 5.75 14.82 -8.75
N GLU A 102 6.81 14.26 -9.33
CA GLU A 102 7.73 14.96 -10.24
C GLU A 102 6.95 15.66 -11.37
N ARG A 103 6.01 14.94 -12.00
CA ARG A 103 5.13 15.50 -13.05
C ARG A 103 4.19 16.58 -12.50
N THR A 104 3.63 16.34 -11.32
CA THR A 104 2.71 17.26 -10.65
C THR A 104 3.40 18.58 -10.35
N LEU A 105 4.58 18.52 -9.72
CA LEU A 105 5.39 19.69 -9.40
C LEU A 105 5.81 20.45 -10.66
N ALA A 106 6.26 19.75 -11.71
CA ALA A 106 6.61 20.38 -12.98
C ALA A 106 5.43 21.13 -13.62
N GLN A 107 4.20 20.59 -13.56
CA GLN A 107 3.03 21.23 -14.15
C GLN A 107 2.45 22.37 -13.29
N LEU A 108 2.60 22.28 -11.97
CA LEU A 108 2.14 23.29 -11.01
C LEU A 108 3.17 24.39 -10.74
N GLN A 109 4.41 24.24 -11.21
CA GLN A 109 5.47 25.22 -11.03
C GLN A 109 5.04 26.61 -11.50
N GLY A 110 5.13 27.58 -10.59
CA GLY A 110 4.71 28.97 -10.83
C GLY A 110 3.18 29.20 -10.89
N LYS A 111 2.37 28.16 -10.68
CA LYS A 111 0.89 28.23 -10.64
C LYS A 111 0.35 28.04 -9.23
N LEU A 112 0.91 27.09 -8.48
CA LEU A 112 0.60 26.84 -7.07
C LEU A 112 1.89 26.71 -6.27
N ARG A 113 1.85 27.16 -5.01
CA ARG A 113 2.92 26.95 -4.05
C ARG A 113 2.70 25.61 -3.35
N VAL A 114 3.56 24.64 -3.62
CA VAL A 114 3.36 23.24 -3.21
C VAL A 114 4.35 22.85 -2.11
N GLY A 115 3.85 22.18 -1.08
CA GLY A 115 4.65 21.45 -0.10
C GLY A 115 4.49 19.95 -0.30
N ILE A 116 5.54 19.18 -0.04
CA ILE A 116 5.49 17.72 0.01
C ILE A 116 5.94 17.27 1.39
N ILE A 117 5.16 16.37 1.99
CA ILE A 117 5.59 15.58 3.15
C ILE A 117 5.89 14.19 2.62
N GLU A 118 7.12 13.73 2.75
CA GLU A 118 7.57 12.47 2.19
C GLU A 118 7.81 11.44 3.28
N GLY A 119 7.02 10.37 3.29
CA GLY A 119 7.21 9.21 4.15
C GLY A 119 7.92 8.08 3.41
N ASP A 120 9.25 8.05 3.49
CA ASP A 120 10.05 6.90 3.04
C ASP A 120 10.66 6.17 4.26
N ILE A 121 10.91 4.87 4.07
CA ILE A 121 11.35 3.98 5.13
C ILE A 121 12.81 4.20 5.49
N GLU A 122 13.68 4.38 4.48
CA GLU A 122 15.13 4.26 4.69
C GLU A 122 15.98 5.30 3.94
N THR A 123 15.47 5.98 2.90
CA THR A 123 16.32 6.81 2.03
C THR A 123 15.73 8.16 1.63
N PRO A 124 16.54 9.23 1.47
CA PRO A 124 16.08 10.52 0.94
C PRO A 124 15.96 10.53 -0.60
N LEU A 125 15.99 9.36 -1.25
CA LEU A 125 16.11 9.26 -2.70
C LEU A 125 14.94 9.89 -3.44
N ASP A 126 13.74 9.78 -2.87
CA ASP A 126 12.55 10.38 -3.45
C ASP A 126 12.54 11.90 -3.22
N ALA A 127 13.00 12.39 -2.07
CA ALA A 127 13.13 13.82 -1.78
C ALA A 127 14.11 14.52 -2.73
N GLU A 128 15.24 13.88 -3.01
CA GLU A 128 16.24 14.39 -3.95
C GLU A 128 15.65 14.54 -5.37
N ARG A 129 14.78 13.61 -5.77
CA ARG A 129 14.10 13.63 -7.07
C ARG A 129 13.05 14.72 -7.18
N LEU A 130 12.40 15.08 -6.07
CA LEU A 130 11.42 16.17 -5.99
C LEU A 130 12.08 17.56 -5.87
N GLY A 131 13.40 17.61 -5.70
CA GLY A 131 14.17 18.84 -5.72
C GLY A 131 14.11 19.59 -7.06
N GLY A 132 14.34 20.91 -7.01
CA GLY A 132 14.47 21.75 -8.21
C GLY A 132 13.16 22.27 -8.82
N TYR A 133 11.99 21.80 -8.36
CA TYR A 133 10.68 22.30 -8.82
C TYR A 133 10.15 23.48 -8.01
N GLY A 134 10.85 23.89 -6.94
CA GLY A 134 10.46 25.01 -6.07
C GLY A 134 9.41 24.65 -5.01
N ALA A 135 9.16 23.35 -4.80
CA ALA A 135 8.35 22.87 -3.69
C ALA A 135 9.13 22.92 -2.36
N GLN A 136 8.42 23.11 -1.25
CA GLN A 136 8.96 22.85 0.09
C GLN A 136 8.87 21.34 0.35
N ILE A 137 9.95 20.70 0.81
CA ILE A 137 9.99 19.26 1.06
C ILE A 137 10.31 19.04 2.54
N SER A 138 9.40 18.37 3.27
CA SER A 138 9.67 17.84 4.60
C SER A 138 9.82 16.33 4.50
N LEU A 139 10.98 15.81 4.91
CA LEU A 139 11.31 14.39 4.83
C LEU A 139 11.09 13.74 6.21
N LEU A 140 10.19 12.77 6.26
CA LEU A 140 9.97 11.91 7.41
C LEU A 140 10.68 10.58 7.19
N ASN A 141 11.91 10.48 7.69
CA ASN A 141 12.64 9.22 7.71
C ASN A 141 12.13 8.34 8.86
N THR A 142 11.36 7.29 8.54
CA THR A 142 10.87 6.37 9.59
C THR A 142 12.01 5.52 10.18
N GLY A 143 13.13 5.32 9.47
CA GLY A 143 14.27 4.51 9.93
C GLY A 143 15.09 5.05 11.13
N HIS A 144 15.05 6.36 11.44
CA HIS A 144 15.91 6.97 12.48
C HIS A 144 15.21 7.34 13.80
N GLY A 145 14.04 6.76 14.05
CA GLY A 145 13.30 6.94 15.32
C GLY A 145 11.98 6.17 15.40
N PHE A 146 11.50 5.65 14.26
CA PHE A 146 10.18 5.04 14.08
C PHE A 146 10.28 3.73 13.28
N GLY A 147 11.35 2.95 13.49
CA GLY A 147 11.76 1.89 12.55
C GLY A 147 10.67 0.85 12.25
N GLY A 148 10.25 0.77 10.97
CA GLY A 148 9.32 -0.24 10.46
C GLY A 148 7.87 0.20 10.28
N GLU A 149 7.57 1.50 10.42
CA GLU A 149 6.22 2.01 10.25
C GLU A 149 5.68 1.77 8.84
N CYS A 150 4.50 1.17 8.79
CA CYS A 150 3.86 0.75 7.55
C CYS A 150 2.94 1.83 6.95
N HIS A 151 2.91 3.02 7.56
CA HIS A 151 2.10 4.20 7.22
C HIS A 151 2.68 5.46 7.89
N LEU A 152 2.17 6.63 7.49
CA LEU A 152 2.29 7.88 8.26
C LEU A 152 1.04 8.09 9.11
N ASP A 153 1.23 8.47 10.36
CA ASP A 153 0.17 8.88 11.31
C ASP A 153 0.13 10.41 11.50
N ALA A 154 -0.86 10.89 12.26
CA ALA A 154 -1.01 12.31 12.52
C ALA A 154 0.15 12.93 13.33
N PRO A 155 0.71 12.30 14.38
CA PRO A 155 1.91 12.81 15.05
C PRO A 155 3.11 13.01 14.11
N MET A 156 3.36 12.07 13.19
CA MET A 156 4.44 12.19 12.22
C MET A 156 4.19 13.37 11.27
N VAL A 157 2.97 13.49 10.75
CA VAL A 157 2.60 14.63 9.89
C VAL A 157 2.65 15.94 10.65
N HIS A 158 2.26 15.96 11.92
CA HIS A 158 2.34 17.13 12.79
C HIS A 158 3.78 17.64 12.90
N HIS A 159 4.72 16.73 13.14
CA HIS A 159 6.15 17.08 13.21
C HIS A 159 6.68 17.60 11.86
N ALA A 160 6.26 17.01 10.73
CA ALA A 160 6.65 17.48 9.41
C ALA A 160 6.17 18.92 9.11
N LEU A 161 5.15 19.42 9.81
CA LEU A 161 4.70 20.81 9.65
C LEU A 161 5.76 21.82 10.11
N ASP A 162 6.67 21.44 11.02
CA ASP A 162 7.73 22.32 11.51
C ASP A 162 8.69 22.75 10.38
N ASP A 163 8.83 21.91 9.34
CA ASP A 163 9.67 22.16 8.17
C ASP A 163 8.93 22.86 7.02
N LEU A 164 7.61 23.06 7.15
CA LEU A 164 6.77 23.67 6.13
C LEU A 164 6.28 25.05 6.57
N ASN A 165 6.61 26.09 5.80
CA ASN A 165 6.00 27.39 5.96
C ASN A 165 4.61 27.42 5.31
N LEU A 166 3.58 27.01 6.05
CA LEU A 166 2.20 26.90 5.56
C LEU A 166 1.64 28.22 5.00
N SER A 167 2.05 29.37 5.53
CA SER A 167 1.64 30.68 5.00
C SER A 167 2.10 30.93 3.55
N GLN A 168 3.10 30.16 3.11
CA GLN A 168 3.67 30.20 1.78
C GLN A 168 3.21 29.05 0.89
N LEU A 169 2.19 28.29 1.27
CA LEU A 169 1.68 27.15 0.51
C LEU A 169 0.21 27.32 0.15
N ASP A 170 -0.18 26.69 -0.96
CA ASP A 170 -1.57 26.55 -1.41
C ASP A 170 -2.03 25.08 -1.32
N LEU A 171 -1.08 24.16 -1.50
CA LEU A 171 -1.31 22.72 -1.53
C LEU A 171 -0.17 21.99 -0.80
N VAL A 172 -0.52 21.02 0.02
CA VAL A 172 0.41 20.01 0.55
C VAL A 172 0.00 18.63 0.04
N ILE A 173 0.95 17.88 -0.52
CA ILE A 173 0.75 16.47 -0.86
C ILE A 173 1.61 15.64 0.08
N ILE A 174 0.96 14.74 0.81
CA ILE A 174 1.60 13.79 1.70
C ILE A 174 1.82 12.52 0.89
N GLU A 175 3.07 12.21 0.55
CA GLU A 175 3.45 10.93 -0.03
C GLU A 175 3.53 9.89 1.09
N ASN A 176 2.45 9.12 1.26
CA ASN A 176 2.39 8.10 2.29
C ASN A 176 3.23 6.86 1.92
N VAL A 177 3.58 6.06 2.92
CA VAL A 177 4.31 4.81 2.75
C VAL A 177 3.57 3.91 1.75
N GLY A 178 4.31 3.22 0.88
CA GLY A 178 3.74 2.26 -0.07
C GLY A 178 3.11 1.07 0.65
N ASN A 179 1.82 1.13 0.95
CA ASN A 179 1.05 0.08 1.59
C ASN A 179 -0.46 0.25 1.33
N LEU A 180 -1.17 -0.85 1.04
CA LEU A 180 -2.62 -0.87 0.83
C LEU A 180 -3.44 -1.25 2.07
N VAL A 181 -2.80 -1.43 3.22
CA VAL A 181 -3.45 -1.86 4.46
C VAL A 181 -3.42 -0.72 5.47
N CYS A 182 -2.27 -0.50 6.10
CA CYS A 182 -2.15 0.41 7.25
C CYS A 182 -2.65 1.84 6.97
N PRO A 183 -2.26 2.52 5.87
CA PRO A 183 -2.57 3.94 5.70
C PRO A 183 -4.07 4.25 5.58
N ALA A 184 -4.89 3.25 5.25
CA ALA A 184 -6.32 3.46 5.08
C ALA A 184 -7.03 3.81 6.41
N GLU A 185 -6.47 3.37 7.55
CA GLU A 185 -7.09 3.46 8.88
C GLU A 185 -6.75 4.76 9.63
N PHE A 186 -5.72 5.50 9.20
CA PHE A 186 -5.24 6.69 9.90
C PHE A 186 -5.68 7.96 9.16
N ASP A 187 -6.37 8.85 9.87
CA ASP A 187 -6.55 10.25 9.46
C ASP A 187 -5.28 11.01 9.87
N VAL A 188 -4.72 11.82 8.98
CA VAL A 188 -3.54 12.63 9.28
C VAL A 188 -3.83 14.14 9.22
N GLY A 189 -5.11 14.50 9.09
CA GLY A 189 -5.59 15.87 8.99
C GLY A 189 -5.78 16.35 7.54
N GLU A 190 -5.74 15.43 6.57
CA GLU A 190 -5.86 15.77 5.16
C GLU A 190 -7.26 16.27 4.75
N THR A 191 -7.33 17.04 3.67
CA THR A 191 -8.59 17.41 3.02
C THR A 191 -9.20 16.23 2.28
N ALA A 192 -8.36 15.44 1.59
CA ALA A 192 -8.80 14.27 0.87
C ALA A 192 -7.72 13.17 0.83
N LYS A 193 -8.18 11.93 0.92
CA LYS A 193 -7.40 10.74 0.60
C LYS A 193 -7.47 10.46 -0.91
N ALA A 194 -6.32 10.30 -1.54
CA ALA A 194 -6.17 9.89 -2.93
C ALA A 194 -5.38 8.57 -3.00
N MET A 195 -5.76 7.70 -3.94
CA MET A 195 -5.04 6.44 -4.16
C MET A 195 -4.39 6.45 -5.54
N LEU A 196 -3.11 6.11 -5.60
CA LEU A 196 -2.43 5.73 -6.84
C LEU A 196 -2.40 4.20 -6.97
N PHE A 197 -3.08 3.69 -7.98
CA PHE A 197 -3.15 2.27 -8.31
C PHE A 197 -2.43 2.02 -9.64
N SER A 198 -1.57 1.01 -9.72
CA SER A 198 -0.91 0.61 -10.97
C SER A 198 -1.63 -0.58 -11.60
N ILE A 199 -1.85 -0.55 -12.91
CA ILE A 199 -2.46 -1.69 -13.64
C ILE A 199 -1.66 -3.00 -13.53
N THR A 200 -0.36 -2.91 -13.19
CA THR A 200 0.49 -4.07 -12.91
C THR A 200 0.11 -4.83 -11.64
N GLU A 201 -0.73 -4.24 -10.78
CA GLU A 201 -1.16 -4.86 -9.52
C GLU A 201 -2.29 -5.87 -9.76
N GLY A 202 -3.01 -5.78 -10.88
CA GLY A 202 -4.13 -6.67 -11.22
C GLY A 202 -5.49 -6.15 -10.73
N GLU A 203 -6.55 -6.48 -11.45
CA GLU A 203 -7.87 -5.86 -11.29
C GLU A 203 -8.59 -6.20 -9.98
N ASP A 204 -8.19 -7.27 -9.28
CA ASP A 204 -8.88 -7.80 -8.09
C ASP A 204 -8.61 -7.00 -6.79
N LYS A 205 -7.74 -5.99 -6.84
CA LYS A 205 -7.29 -5.24 -5.66
C LYS A 205 -8.41 -4.52 -4.89
N PRO A 206 -9.44 -3.93 -5.53
CA PRO A 206 -10.56 -3.35 -4.78
C PRO A 206 -11.22 -4.35 -3.83
N LEU A 207 -11.41 -5.61 -4.26
CA LEU A 207 -12.02 -6.64 -3.42
C LEU A 207 -11.06 -7.16 -2.33
N LYS A 208 -9.75 -7.16 -2.60
CA LYS A 208 -8.73 -7.65 -1.66
C LYS A 208 -8.36 -6.64 -0.58
N TYR A 209 -8.41 -5.34 -0.89
CA TYR A 209 -8.04 -4.24 0.01
C TYR A 209 -9.19 -3.23 0.17
N PRO A 210 -10.40 -3.67 0.52
CA PRO A 210 -11.59 -2.84 0.37
C PRO A 210 -11.62 -1.63 1.30
N VAL A 211 -10.89 -1.66 2.43
CA VAL A 211 -10.76 -0.50 3.34
C VAL A 211 -10.03 0.65 2.65
N MET A 212 -8.92 0.38 1.95
CA MET A 212 -8.17 1.38 1.19
C MET A 212 -9.00 2.00 0.07
N PHE A 213 -9.65 1.17 -0.75
CA PHE A 213 -10.44 1.69 -1.86
C PHE A 213 -11.69 2.45 -1.40
N ARG A 214 -12.27 2.13 -0.23
CA ARG A 214 -13.38 2.87 0.37
C ARG A 214 -13.00 4.23 0.94
N SER A 215 -11.77 4.38 1.43
CA SER A 215 -11.38 5.59 2.17
C SER A 215 -11.06 6.78 1.26
N VAL A 216 -10.83 6.54 -0.03
CA VAL A 216 -10.37 7.57 -0.98
C VAL A 216 -11.49 8.26 -1.74
N LYS A 217 -11.24 9.53 -2.13
CA LYS A 217 -12.13 10.33 -2.99
C LYS A 217 -11.85 10.14 -4.47
N ILE A 218 -10.63 9.71 -4.80
CA ILE A 218 -10.17 9.49 -6.17
C ILE A 218 -9.24 8.28 -6.23
N VAL A 219 -9.39 7.48 -7.28
CA VAL A 219 -8.46 6.42 -7.67
C VAL A 219 -7.78 6.82 -8.97
N VAL A 220 -6.48 7.05 -8.91
CA VAL A 220 -5.62 7.35 -10.05
C VAL A 220 -5.03 6.04 -10.55
N VAL A 221 -5.48 5.58 -11.72
CA VAL A 221 -5.01 4.37 -12.39
C VAL A 221 -3.80 4.73 -13.27
N ASN A 222 -2.61 4.35 -12.80
CA ASN A 222 -1.33 4.67 -13.41
C ASN A 222 -0.78 3.51 -14.27
N LYS A 223 0.27 3.85 -15.02
CA LYS A 223 1.01 2.97 -15.95
C LYS A 223 0.16 2.47 -17.10
N MET A 224 -0.79 3.29 -17.56
CA MET A 224 -1.63 2.95 -18.72
C MET A 224 -0.85 2.75 -20.02
N ASP A 225 0.39 3.27 -20.10
CA ASP A 225 1.34 2.97 -21.17
C ASP A 225 1.69 1.47 -21.26
N LEU A 226 1.51 0.72 -20.17
CA LEU A 226 1.72 -0.73 -20.14
C LEU A 226 0.50 -1.54 -20.56
N ALA A 227 -0.68 -0.92 -20.73
CA ALA A 227 -1.92 -1.63 -21.06
C ALA A 227 -1.80 -2.54 -22.31
N PRO A 228 -1.11 -2.15 -23.40
CA PRO A 228 -0.92 -3.03 -24.56
C PRO A 228 -0.10 -4.30 -24.30
N TYR A 229 0.61 -4.37 -23.18
CA TYR A 229 1.51 -5.49 -22.82
C TYR A 229 0.97 -6.36 -21.68
N LEU A 230 -0.18 -5.99 -21.11
CA LEU A 230 -0.77 -6.64 -19.95
C LEU A 230 -2.19 -7.12 -20.28
N ASN A 231 -2.63 -8.19 -19.62
CA ASN A 231 -4.01 -8.66 -19.71
C ASN A 231 -4.92 -7.98 -18.66
N PHE A 232 -4.67 -6.70 -18.39
CA PHE A 232 -5.45 -5.95 -17.42
C PHE A 232 -6.81 -5.55 -18.01
N ASP A 233 -7.89 -5.87 -17.30
CA ASP A 233 -9.26 -5.54 -17.72
C ASP A 233 -9.79 -4.36 -16.91
N MET A 234 -9.85 -3.18 -17.54
CA MET A 234 -10.28 -1.94 -16.90
C MET A 234 -11.78 -1.95 -16.55
N ASP A 235 -12.61 -2.62 -17.33
CA ASP A 235 -14.05 -2.70 -17.06
C ASP A 235 -14.32 -3.60 -15.85
N LYS A 236 -13.58 -4.70 -15.73
CA LYS A 236 -13.62 -5.56 -14.55
C LYS A 236 -13.11 -4.84 -13.30
N PHE A 237 -12.02 -4.08 -13.40
CA PHE A 237 -11.53 -3.23 -12.30
C PHE A 237 -12.58 -2.22 -11.85
N ARG A 238 -13.20 -1.48 -12.79
CA ARG A 238 -14.29 -0.53 -12.50
C ARG A 238 -15.48 -1.22 -11.83
N GLY A 239 -15.85 -2.41 -12.30
CA GLY A 239 -16.94 -3.20 -11.71
C GLY A 239 -16.66 -3.62 -10.26
N TYR A 240 -15.41 -3.92 -9.92
CA TYR A 240 -15.02 -4.18 -8.53
C TYR A 240 -14.92 -2.92 -7.69
N LEU A 241 -14.46 -1.82 -8.29
CA LEU A 241 -14.39 -0.54 -7.60
C LEU A 241 -15.79 -0.03 -7.25
N GLU A 242 -16.75 -0.14 -8.15
CA GLU A 242 -18.14 0.26 -7.92
C GLU A 242 -18.79 -0.55 -6.79
N GLN A 243 -18.42 -1.83 -6.62
CA GLN A 243 -18.90 -2.64 -5.49
C GLN A 243 -18.35 -2.17 -4.14
N VAL A 244 -17.17 -1.57 -4.14
CA VAL A 244 -16.42 -1.23 -2.92
C VAL A 244 -16.62 0.23 -2.54
N ASN A 245 -16.51 1.15 -3.51
CA ASN A 245 -16.67 2.59 -3.36
C ASN A 245 -17.51 3.15 -4.54
N PRO A 246 -18.85 3.02 -4.47
CA PRO A 246 -19.74 3.42 -5.55
C PRO A 246 -19.58 4.91 -5.93
N GLY A 247 -19.40 5.19 -7.21
CA GLY A 247 -19.30 6.56 -7.72
C GLY A 247 -17.99 7.30 -7.40
N VAL A 248 -16.96 6.60 -6.90
CA VAL A 248 -15.63 7.20 -6.71
C VAL A 248 -15.06 7.71 -8.04
N GLN A 249 -14.37 8.84 -7.98
CA GLN A 249 -13.73 9.39 -9.18
C GLN A 249 -12.56 8.51 -9.60
N VAL A 250 -12.45 8.23 -10.92
CA VAL A 250 -11.36 7.45 -11.51
C VAL A 250 -10.68 8.27 -12.58
N VAL A 251 -9.36 8.40 -12.47
CA VAL A 251 -8.50 9.05 -13.48
C VAL A 251 -7.53 8.02 -14.04
N GLU A 252 -7.52 7.84 -15.35
CA GLU A 252 -6.54 6.99 -16.05
C GLU A 252 -5.38 7.86 -16.53
N LEU A 253 -4.14 7.46 -16.20
CA LEU A 253 -2.94 8.18 -16.64
C LEU A 253 -1.71 7.29 -16.79
N SER A 254 -0.67 7.85 -17.40
CA SER A 254 0.69 7.36 -17.30
C SER A 254 1.58 8.49 -16.79
N ALA A 255 2.11 8.35 -15.57
CA ALA A 255 3.09 9.29 -15.04
C ALA A 255 4.39 9.28 -15.88
N GLN A 256 4.69 8.13 -16.51
CA GLN A 256 5.85 7.96 -17.38
C GLN A 256 5.73 8.83 -18.64
N THR A 257 4.63 8.74 -19.39
CA THR A 257 4.43 9.49 -20.64
C THR A 257 3.88 10.90 -20.40
N GLY A 258 3.16 11.11 -19.30
CA GLY A 258 2.41 12.33 -18.99
C GLY A 258 0.95 12.30 -19.46
N ASP A 259 0.54 11.26 -20.18
CA ASP A 259 -0.84 11.14 -20.68
C ASP A 259 -1.82 11.05 -19.50
N GLY A 260 -2.90 11.83 -19.55
CA GLY A 260 -3.94 11.85 -18.51
C GLY A 260 -3.57 12.59 -17.22
N VAL A 261 -2.32 13.04 -17.05
CA VAL A 261 -1.89 13.76 -15.83
C VAL A 261 -2.68 15.06 -15.62
N GLU A 262 -3.11 15.74 -16.69
CA GLU A 262 -3.91 16.96 -16.59
C GLU A 262 -5.19 16.78 -15.76
N ALA A 263 -5.88 15.65 -15.90
CA ALA A 263 -7.10 15.36 -15.13
C ALA A 263 -6.81 15.21 -13.61
N TRP A 264 -5.65 14.67 -13.25
CA TRP A 264 -5.18 14.64 -11.86
C TRP A 264 -4.89 16.05 -11.34
N ILE A 265 -4.22 16.88 -12.15
CA ILE A 265 -3.91 18.26 -11.78
C ILE A 265 -5.17 19.11 -11.61
N ASP A 266 -6.18 18.91 -12.45
CA ASP A 266 -7.43 19.64 -12.34
C ASP A 266 -8.21 19.24 -11.09
N TRP A 267 -8.24 17.94 -10.75
CA TRP A 267 -8.79 17.49 -9.47
C TRP A 267 -8.08 18.14 -8.27
N LEU A 268 -6.75 18.26 -8.28
CA LEU A 268 -6.00 18.94 -7.22
C LEU A 268 -6.37 20.42 -7.07
N LYS A 269 -6.67 21.11 -8.18
CA LYS A 269 -7.09 22.53 -8.15
C LYS A 269 -8.50 22.70 -7.61
N GLU A 270 -9.39 21.74 -7.87
CA GLU A 270 -10.81 21.77 -7.52
C GLU A 270 -11.14 21.39 -6.07
N LEU A 271 -10.22 20.74 -5.35
CA LEU A 271 -10.35 20.38 -3.93
C LEU A 271 -10.89 21.49 -3.02
#